data_AF-A0A7Y4T8B7-F1
#
_entry.id   AF-A0A7Y4T8B7-F1
#
_cell.length_a   1.000
_cell.length_b   1.000
_cell.length_c   1.000
_cell.angle_alpha   90.00
_cell.angle_beta   90.00
_cell.angle_gamma   90.00
#
_symmetry.space_group_name_H-M   'P 1'
#
loop_
_entity.id
_entity.type
_entity.pdbx_description
1 polymer ?
#
loop_
_entity_poly.entity_id
_entity_poly.type
_entity_poly.pdbx_seq_one_letter_code
_entity_poly.pdbx_strand_id
1 'polypeptide(L)'
;MDDITKYLLDPNGPLGLTADFFLNVVAEFGGFLLAALVFSILIPVVIDARQARKWKPARLNYGQELMLLHVAFGDALSRFLRSPAGDARSRAADAVDHAFRAVPLATSLFGYALTADISREVNDYMRMLRAIRDWAHIAAHPEDIGFAAIERRVTQTRDMFAGANKEFKDVLDALGLPGFNDVRWADELVANLSAAFDLVQREGVRAAAAKG
;
A
#
# COMPACT_ATOMS: atom_id res chain seq x y z
N MET A 1 20.00 -49.77 -45.22
CA MET A 1 19.08 -49.30 -44.16
C MET A 1 19.28 -50.24 -43.00
N ASP A 2 20.09 -49.74 -42.07
CA ASP A 2 21.07 -50.52 -41.34
C ASP A 2 20.48 -51.25 -40.12
N ASP A 3 21.13 -52.36 -39.77
CA ASP A 3 20.79 -53.37 -38.76
C ASP A 3 20.34 -52.83 -37.39
N ILE A 4 20.73 -51.61 -37.03
CA ILE A 4 20.38 -50.96 -35.76
C ILE A 4 18.86 -50.77 -35.62
N THR A 5 18.18 -50.40 -36.70
CA THR A 5 16.72 -50.17 -36.70
C THR A 5 15.94 -51.47 -36.47
N LYS A 6 16.49 -52.60 -36.93
CA LYS A 6 15.89 -53.93 -36.81
C LYS A 6 16.06 -54.50 -35.40
N TYR A 7 17.17 -54.21 -34.73
CA TYR A 7 17.41 -54.55 -33.32
C TYR A 7 16.59 -53.71 -32.33
N LEU A 8 16.32 -52.44 -32.65
CA LEU A 8 15.54 -51.53 -31.80
C LEU A 8 14.02 -51.79 -31.85
N LEU A 9 13.51 -52.36 -32.94
CA LEU A 9 12.09 -52.60 -33.18
C LEU A 9 11.72 -54.09 -33.24
N ASP A 10 12.59 -54.98 -32.74
CA ASP A 10 12.30 -56.40 -32.63
C ASP A 10 11.37 -56.65 -31.43
N PRO A 11 10.13 -57.12 -31.64
CA PRO A 11 9.19 -57.42 -30.55
C PRO A 11 9.67 -58.55 -29.62
N ASN A 12 10.67 -59.34 -30.01
CA ASN A 12 11.32 -60.36 -29.19
C ASN A 12 12.74 -59.96 -28.73
N GLY A 13 13.18 -58.73 -29.02
CA GLY A 13 14.48 -58.19 -28.60
C GLY A 13 14.50 -57.74 -27.14
N PRO A 14 15.68 -57.49 -26.53
CA PRO A 14 15.83 -57.24 -25.09
C PRO A 14 15.13 -55.96 -24.59
N LEU A 15 14.65 -55.09 -25.49
CA LEU A 15 13.90 -53.87 -25.16
C LEU A 15 12.40 -53.94 -25.51
N GLY A 16 11.94 -54.93 -26.28
CA GLY A 16 10.51 -55.19 -26.54
C GLY A 16 9.67 -54.00 -27.00
N LEU A 17 10.27 -53.03 -27.71
CA LEU A 17 9.59 -51.78 -28.08
C LEU A 17 8.76 -51.96 -29.34
N THR A 18 7.44 -52.09 -29.18
CA THR A 18 6.49 -52.15 -30.30
C THR A 18 6.22 -50.75 -30.87
N ALA A 19 5.72 -50.67 -32.11
CA ALA A 19 5.29 -49.40 -32.70
C ALA A 19 4.22 -48.69 -31.84
N ASP A 20 3.37 -49.47 -31.15
CA ASP A 20 2.35 -48.97 -30.22
C ASP A 20 2.97 -48.33 -28.97
N PHE A 21 4.12 -48.81 -28.50
CA PHE A 21 4.86 -48.17 -27.40
C PHE A 21 5.34 -46.77 -27.81
N PHE A 22 5.90 -46.61 -29.01
CA PHE A 22 6.33 -45.30 -29.50
C PHE A 22 5.16 -44.34 -29.73
N LEU A 23 4.03 -44.83 -30.25
CA LEU A 23 2.81 -44.03 -30.40
C LEU A 23 2.27 -43.55 -29.05
N ASN A 24 2.24 -44.42 -28.04
CA ASN A 24 1.82 -44.06 -26.69
C ASN A 24 2.80 -43.08 -26.02
N VAL A 25 4.11 -43.29 -26.16
CA VAL A 25 5.12 -42.35 -25.62
C VAL A 25 5.02 -40.98 -26.29
N VAL A 26 4.81 -40.92 -27.61
CA VAL A 26 4.64 -39.64 -28.32
C VAL A 26 3.32 -38.97 -27.92
N ALA A 27 2.24 -39.74 -27.74
CA ALA A 27 0.95 -39.20 -27.30
C ALA A 27 0.98 -38.71 -25.84
N GLU A 28 1.64 -39.44 -24.94
CA GLU A 28 1.81 -39.05 -23.53
C GLU A 28 2.75 -37.86 -23.39
N PHE A 29 3.88 -37.86 -24.11
CA PHE A 29 4.82 -36.74 -24.10
C PHE A 29 4.24 -35.49 -24.77
N GLY A 30 3.48 -35.68 -25.86
CA GLY A 30 2.73 -34.61 -26.52
C GLY A 30 1.65 -34.04 -25.60
N GLY A 31 0.88 -34.89 -24.93
CA GLY A 31 -0.12 -34.49 -23.94
C GLY A 31 0.49 -33.77 -22.74
N PHE A 32 1.64 -34.23 -22.26
CA PHE A 32 2.39 -33.60 -21.17
C PHE A 32 2.90 -32.21 -21.58
N LEU A 33 3.52 -32.06 -22.76
CA LEU A 33 3.97 -30.77 -23.26
C LEU A 33 2.81 -29.80 -23.48
N LEU A 34 1.67 -30.28 -24.01
CA LEU A 34 0.49 -29.44 -24.20
C LEU A 34 -0.10 -28.99 -22.86
N ALA A 35 -0.19 -29.90 -21.89
CA ALA A 35 -0.65 -29.58 -20.55
C ALA A 35 0.29 -28.60 -19.85
N ALA A 36 1.61 -28.82 -19.95
CA ALA A 36 2.60 -27.91 -19.40
C ALA A 36 2.51 -26.51 -20.03
N LEU A 37 2.32 -26.41 -21.35
CA LEU A 37 2.14 -25.14 -22.05
C LEU A 37 0.84 -24.42 -21.61
N VAL A 38 -0.27 -25.15 -21.49
CA VAL A 38 -1.55 -24.61 -21.04
C VAL A 38 -1.47 -24.14 -19.59
N PHE A 39 -0.92 -24.95 -18.68
CA PHE A 39 -0.83 -24.60 -17.26
C PHE A 39 0.24 -23.55 -16.94
N SER A 40 1.36 -23.52 -17.66
CA SER A 40 2.48 -22.64 -17.34
C SER A 40 2.43 -21.30 -18.08
N ILE A 41 1.73 -21.24 -19.22
CA ILE A 41 1.68 -20.04 -20.06
C ILE A 41 0.24 -19.58 -20.24
N LEU A 42 -0.64 -20.44 -20.75
CA LEU A 42 -1.98 -20.00 -21.17
C LEU A 42 -2.87 -19.61 -19.99
N ILE A 43 -2.87 -20.39 -18.91
CA ILE A 43 -3.66 -20.09 -17.69
C ILE A 43 -3.15 -18.81 -17.02
N PRO A 44 -1.84 -18.64 -16.74
CA PRO A 44 -1.32 -17.38 -16.20
C PRO A 44 -1.66 -16.18 -17.09
N VAL A 45 -1.49 -16.28 -18.41
CA VAL A 45 -1.81 -15.19 -19.36
C VAL A 45 -3.31 -14.86 -19.37
N VAL A 46 -4.19 -15.86 -19.29
CA VAL A 46 -5.65 -15.64 -19.24
C VAL A 46 -6.07 -15.07 -17.89
N ILE A 47 -5.45 -15.50 -16.79
CA ILE A 47 -5.65 -14.91 -15.46
C ILE A 47 -5.18 -13.45 -15.48
N ASP A 48 -3.98 -13.16 -15.97
CA ASP A 48 -3.45 -11.81 -16.12
C ASP A 48 -4.35 -10.94 -17.01
N ALA A 49 -4.80 -11.46 -18.16
CA ALA A 49 -5.67 -10.71 -19.06
C ALA A 49 -7.06 -10.44 -18.46
N ARG A 50 -7.62 -11.39 -17.69
CA ARG A 50 -8.90 -11.23 -16.99
C ARG A 50 -8.77 -10.29 -15.79
N GLN A 51 -7.65 -10.35 -15.07
CA GLN A 51 -7.32 -9.46 -13.98
C GLN A 51 -7.11 -8.05 -14.52
N ALA A 52 -6.20 -7.83 -15.47
CA ALA A 52 -5.92 -6.52 -16.07
C ALA A 52 -7.18 -5.75 -16.53
N ARG A 53 -8.18 -6.43 -17.12
CA ARG A 53 -9.45 -5.79 -17.53
C ARG A 53 -10.35 -5.35 -16.38
N LYS A 54 -10.41 -6.10 -15.28
CA LYS A 54 -11.22 -5.75 -14.09
C LYS A 54 -10.48 -4.83 -13.12
N TRP A 55 -9.17 -4.68 -13.28
CA TRP A 55 -8.32 -3.94 -12.37
C TRP A 55 -8.28 -2.45 -12.61
N LYS A 56 -8.47 -1.98 -13.86
CA LYS A 56 -8.56 -0.55 -14.12
C LYS A 56 -9.70 0.10 -13.30
N PRO A 57 -10.93 -0.45 -13.26
CA PRO A 57 -11.97 0.03 -12.34
C PRO A 57 -11.58 -0.07 -10.85
N ALA A 58 -10.96 -1.17 -10.43
CA ALA A 58 -10.56 -1.35 -9.03
C ALA A 58 -9.48 -0.35 -8.58
N ARG A 59 -8.49 -0.05 -9.44
CA ARG A 59 -7.46 0.99 -9.18
C ARG A 59 -8.05 2.39 -9.13
N LEU A 60 -9.04 2.68 -9.98
CA LEU A 60 -9.76 3.96 -9.95
C LEU A 60 -10.52 4.12 -8.63
N ASN A 61 -11.29 3.10 -8.21
CA ASN A 61 -12.02 3.14 -6.94
C ASN A 61 -11.05 3.27 -5.75
N TYR A 62 -9.99 2.47 -5.74
CA TYR A 62 -8.96 2.51 -4.70
C TYR A 62 -8.30 3.88 -4.58
N GLY A 63 -7.95 4.50 -5.72
CA GLY A 63 -7.39 5.85 -5.71
C GLY A 63 -8.39 6.92 -5.25
N GLN A 64 -9.67 6.79 -5.59
CA GLN A 64 -10.72 7.68 -5.08
C GLN A 64 -10.87 7.59 -3.56
N GLU A 65 -10.76 6.39 -3.00
CA GLU A 65 -10.78 6.17 -1.54
C GLU A 65 -9.56 6.80 -0.86
N LEU A 66 -8.36 6.68 -1.45
CA LEU A 66 -7.15 7.34 -0.95
C LEU A 66 -7.24 8.87 -1.07
N MET A 67 -7.83 9.40 -2.14
CA MET A 67 -8.11 10.84 -2.28
C MET A 67 -9.07 11.32 -1.19
N LEU A 68 -10.13 10.57 -0.91
CA LEU A 68 -11.08 10.89 0.16
C LEU A 68 -10.40 10.93 1.52
N LEU A 69 -9.56 9.92 1.82
CA LEU A 69 -8.76 9.90 3.05
C LEU A 69 -7.85 11.14 3.13
N HIS A 70 -7.11 11.44 2.06
CA HIS A 70 -6.17 12.57 2.04
C HIS A 70 -6.87 13.90 2.31
N VAL A 71 -8.01 14.14 1.67
CA VAL A 71 -8.80 15.37 1.84
C VAL A 71 -9.43 15.44 3.23
N ALA A 72 -10.09 14.39 3.69
CA ALA A 72 -10.75 14.35 5.00
C ALA A 72 -9.74 14.53 6.14
N PHE A 73 -8.57 13.92 6.02
CA PHE A 73 -7.49 14.06 6.99
C PHE A 73 -6.92 15.49 7.00
N GLY A 74 -6.72 16.10 5.83
CA GLY A 74 -6.31 17.50 5.71
C GLY A 74 -7.30 18.49 6.32
N ASP A 75 -8.60 18.28 6.11
CA ASP A 75 -9.66 19.11 6.70
C ASP A 75 -9.69 18.96 8.23
N ALA A 76 -9.57 17.73 8.76
CA ALA A 76 -9.46 17.49 10.19
C ALA A 76 -8.23 18.18 10.81
N LEU A 77 -7.08 18.15 10.15
CA LEU A 77 -5.87 18.87 10.59
C LEU A 77 -6.05 20.39 10.58
N SER A 78 -6.74 20.92 9.57
CA SER A 78 -7.05 22.36 9.52
C SER A 78 -7.92 22.79 10.71
N ARG A 79 -8.94 21.99 11.04
CA ARG A 79 -9.81 22.22 12.21
C ARG A 79 -9.04 22.09 13.52
N PHE A 80 -8.13 21.12 13.61
CA PHE A 80 -7.24 20.95 14.76
C PHE A 80 -6.39 22.21 15.02
N LEU A 81 -5.73 22.75 14.00
CA LEU A 81 -4.93 23.97 14.13
C LEU A 81 -5.74 25.17 14.59
N ARG A 82 -6.98 25.30 14.09
CA ARG A 82 -7.88 26.41 14.44
C ARG A 82 -8.53 26.27 15.81
N SER A 83 -8.47 25.08 16.42
CA SER A 83 -9.11 24.81 17.71
C SER A 83 -8.26 25.34 18.86
N PRO A 84 -8.84 26.05 19.85
CA PRO A 84 -8.11 26.54 21.02
C PRO A 84 -7.67 25.37 21.93
N ALA A 85 -6.60 25.58 22.71
CA ALA A 85 -6.09 24.57 23.65
C ALA A 85 -7.14 24.15 24.71
N GLY A 86 -6.98 22.93 25.25
CA GLY A 86 -7.93 22.28 26.15
C GLY A 86 -8.89 21.34 25.41
N ASP A 87 -10.05 21.06 25.99
CA ASP A 87 -11.01 20.05 25.50
C ASP A 87 -11.37 20.18 24.02
N ALA A 88 -11.42 21.41 23.50
CA ALA A 88 -11.70 21.65 22.09
C ALA A 88 -10.61 21.09 21.17
N ARG A 89 -9.33 21.25 21.54
CA ARG A 89 -8.20 20.72 20.78
C ARG A 89 -8.09 19.21 20.90
N SER A 90 -8.41 18.63 22.05
CA SER A 90 -8.50 17.17 22.23
C SER A 90 -9.57 16.55 21.32
N ARG A 91 -10.79 17.10 21.31
CA ARG A 91 -11.85 16.65 20.38
C ARG A 91 -11.44 16.79 18.90
N ALA A 92 -10.69 17.84 18.57
CA ALA A 92 -10.20 18.02 17.22
C ALA A 92 -9.09 17.01 16.85
N ALA A 93 -8.26 16.61 17.80
CA ALA A 93 -7.30 15.51 17.61
C ALA A 93 -8.00 14.15 17.47
N ASP A 94 -9.07 13.90 18.23
CA ASP A 94 -9.90 12.70 18.05
C ASP A 94 -10.53 12.65 16.66
N ALA A 95 -10.93 13.79 16.11
CA ALA A 95 -11.43 13.87 14.74
C ALA A 95 -10.36 13.51 13.70
N VAL A 96 -9.09 13.83 13.95
CA VAL A 96 -7.95 13.42 13.11
C VAL A 96 -7.73 11.91 13.18
N ASP A 97 -7.75 11.31 14.38
CA ASP A 97 -7.66 9.84 14.54
C ASP A 97 -8.87 9.13 13.90
N HIS A 98 -10.07 9.68 14.07
CA HIS A 98 -11.28 9.16 13.41
C HIS A 98 -11.18 9.22 11.89
N ALA A 99 -10.69 10.31 11.29
CA ALA A 99 -10.48 10.38 9.85
C ALA A 99 -9.50 9.29 9.37
N PHE A 100 -8.40 9.07 10.12
CA PHE A 100 -7.41 8.04 9.80
C PHE A 100 -7.94 6.60 9.93
N ARG A 101 -8.81 6.32 10.91
CA ARG A 101 -9.34 4.95 11.14
C ARG A 101 -10.59 4.67 10.34
N ALA A 102 -11.53 5.60 10.33
CA ALA A 102 -12.87 5.38 9.79
C ALA A 102 -12.87 5.31 8.26
N VAL A 103 -12.07 6.13 7.57
CA VAL A 103 -12.04 6.10 6.10
C VAL A 103 -11.48 4.76 5.60
N PRO A 104 -10.34 4.25 6.08
CA PRO A 104 -9.85 2.95 5.65
C PRO A 104 -10.76 1.77 6.01
N LEU A 105 -11.48 1.86 7.14
CA LEU A 105 -12.46 0.85 7.54
C LEU A 105 -13.71 0.89 6.65
N ALA A 106 -14.22 2.08 6.32
CA ALA A 106 -15.40 2.25 5.49
C ALA A 106 -15.17 1.87 4.03
N THR A 107 -13.93 1.97 3.54
CA THR A 107 -13.61 1.76 2.13
C THR A 107 -12.91 0.43 1.85
N SER A 108 -12.64 -0.41 2.86
CA SER A 108 -11.85 -1.64 2.69
C SER A 108 -10.46 -1.40 2.08
N LEU A 109 -9.84 -0.24 2.36
CA LEU A 109 -8.53 0.18 1.84
C LEU A 109 -7.41 -0.85 2.12
N PHE A 110 -7.55 -1.66 3.17
CA PHE A 110 -6.60 -2.72 3.53
C PHE A 110 -6.76 -4.01 2.70
N GLY A 111 -7.84 -4.16 1.92
CA GLY A 111 -8.12 -5.33 1.09
C GLY A 111 -7.50 -5.29 -0.31
N TYR A 112 -7.00 -4.14 -0.77
CA TYR A 112 -6.55 -3.93 -2.15
C TYR A 112 -5.06 -3.53 -2.22
N ALA A 113 -4.18 -4.47 -1.88
CA ALA A 113 -2.74 -4.36 -2.15
C ALA A 113 -2.41 -5.32 -3.31
N LEU A 114 -2.37 -4.79 -4.53
CA LEU A 114 -2.51 -5.62 -5.73
C LEU A 114 -1.25 -5.66 -6.63
N THR A 115 -0.22 -4.84 -6.38
CA THR A 115 1.16 -5.06 -6.90
C THR A 115 2.20 -4.62 -5.88
N ALA A 116 3.41 -5.18 -5.95
CA ALA A 116 4.50 -4.85 -5.01
C ALA A 116 4.85 -3.36 -5.03
N ASP A 117 4.83 -2.73 -6.21
CA ASP A 117 5.10 -1.30 -6.37
C ASP A 117 4.06 -0.47 -5.60
N ILE A 118 2.77 -0.50 -6.01
CA ILE A 118 1.68 0.27 -5.38
C ILE A 118 1.63 0.05 -3.86
N SER A 119 1.85 -1.18 -3.41
CA SER A 119 1.81 -1.52 -1.98
C SER A 119 2.88 -0.78 -1.19
N ARG A 120 4.06 -0.53 -1.77
CA ARG A 120 5.13 0.22 -1.12
C ARG A 120 4.75 1.69 -0.96
N GLU A 121 4.33 2.36 -2.04
CA GLU A 121 3.96 3.78 -1.98
C GLU A 121 2.79 4.02 -1.02
N VAL A 122 1.78 3.14 -1.05
CA VAL A 122 0.66 3.19 -0.11
C VAL A 122 1.14 3.01 1.33
N ASN A 123 2.02 2.03 1.59
CA ASN A 123 2.53 1.79 2.94
C ASN A 123 3.33 2.99 3.46
N ASP A 124 4.16 3.60 2.62
CA ASP A 124 4.93 4.79 2.97
C ASP A 124 3.99 5.98 3.26
N TYR A 125 2.96 6.19 2.44
CA TYR A 125 1.93 7.20 2.67
C TYR A 125 1.15 6.96 3.98
N MET A 126 0.66 5.74 4.21
CA MET A 126 -0.10 5.39 5.43
C MET A 126 0.77 5.50 6.69
N ARG A 127 2.06 5.16 6.59
CA ARG A 127 3.03 5.38 7.67
C ARG A 127 3.19 6.87 7.97
N MET A 128 3.24 7.73 6.95
CA MET A 128 3.32 9.17 7.10
C MET A 128 2.07 9.74 7.80
N LEU A 129 0.87 9.33 7.35
CA LEU A 129 -0.39 9.75 7.98
C LEU A 129 -0.47 9.32 9.46
N ARG A 130 0.01 8.11 9.78
CA ARG A 130 0.08 7.64 11.16
C ARG A 130 0.98 8.53 12.01
N ALA A 131 2.16 8.90 11.52
CA ALA A 131 3.06 9.81 12.25
C ALA A 131 2.40 11.16 12.55
N ILE A 132 1.68 11.72 11.58
CA ILE A 132 0.96 12.99 11.71
C ILE A 132 -0.19 12.87 12.72
N ARG A 133 -0.97 11.80 12.65
CA ARG A 133 -2.05 11.51 13.60
C ARG A 133 -1.51 11.42 15.03
N ASP A 134 -0.43 10.66 15.22
CA ASP A 134 0.19 10.48 16.53
C ASP A 134 0.72 11.81 17.08
N TRP A 135 1.26 12.66 16.19
CA TRP A 135 1.66 14.02 16.57
C TRP A 135 0.47 14.88 16.99
N ALA A 136 -0.65 14.85 16.26
CA ALA A 136 -1.83 15.64 16.60
C ALA A 136 -2.39 15.26 17.97
N HIS A 137 -2.38 13.97 18.30
CA HIS A 137 -2.76 13.48 19.62
C HIS A 137 -1.81 14.00 20.71
N ILE A 138 -0.50 13.87 20.54
CA ILE A 138 0.50 14.38 21.50
C ILE A 138 0.38 15.89 21.68
N ALA A 139 0.14 16.63 20.59
CA ALA A 139 -0.02 18.08 20.61
C ALA A 139 -1.31 18.53 21.33
N ALA A 140 -2.31 17.66 21.45
CA ALA A 140 -3.53 17.90 22.21
C ALA A 140 -3.43 17.50 23.68
N HIS A 141 -2.54 16.56 24.02
CA HIS A 141 -2.36 15.98 25.35
C HIS A 141 -0.92 16.11 25.85
N PRO A 142 -0.42 17.34 26.10
CA PRO A 142 0.96 17.56 26.56
C PRO A 142 1.24 16.91 27.94
N GLU A 143 0.22 16.61 28.73
CA GLU A 143 0.27 15.88 29.99
C GLU A 143 0.53 14.37 29.84
N ASP A 144 0.11 13.76 28.72
CA ASP A 144 0.20 12.32 28.44
C ASP A 144 1.53 11.93 27.77
N ILE A 145 2.64 12.38 28.37
CA ILE A 145 4.00 12.05 27.92
C ILE A 145 4.22 10.52 27.88
N GLY A 146 3.45 9.75 28.66
CA GLY A 146 3.49 8.28 28.70
C GLY A 146 2.87 7.57 27.49
N PHE A 147 1.84 8.14 26.86
CA PHE A 147 1.20 7.54 25.68
C PHE A 147 2.15 7.57 24.47
N ALA A 148 2.96 8.62 24.36
CA ALA A 148 3.96 8.81 23.31
C ALA A 148 5.14 7.79 23.37
N ALA A 149 5.41 7.17 24.52
CA ALA A 149 6.55 6.26 24.69
C ALA A 149 6.25 4.82 24.27
N ILE A 150 4.99 4.38 24.28
CA ILE A 150 4.61 2.97 24.05
C ILE A 150 4.17 2.73 22.59
N GLU A 151 3.59 3.73 21.90
CA GLU A 151 3.16 3.59 20.50
C GLU A 151 4.18 4.01 19.43
N ARG A 152 5.32 4.62 19.79
CA ARG A 152 6.28 5.17 18.81
C ARG A 152 7.05 4.09 18.02
N ARG A 153 6.45 3.67 16.90
CA ARG A 153 7.14 2.92 15.81
C ARG A 153 7.51 3.80 14.61
N VAL A 154 7.04 5.04 14.53
CA VAL A 154 7.27 5.93 13.38
C VAL A 154 7.86 7.26 13.84
N THR A 155 9.01 7.63 13.26
CA THR A 155 9.69 8.89 13.53
C THR A 155 8.85 10.08 13.06
N GLN A 156 8.64 11.05 13.95
CA GLN A 156 7.95 12.31 13.65
C GLN A 156 8.98 13.39 13.31
N THR A 157 8.79 14.09 12.19
CA THR A 157 9.69 15.17 11.74
C THR A 157 8.88 16.38 11.32
N ARG A 158 9.51 17.56 11.35
CA ARG A 158 8.91 18.82 10.88
C ARG A 158 8.40 18.75 9.44
N ASP A 159 9.11 18.02 8.60
CA ASP A 159 8.87 17.94 7.15
C ASP A 159 7.85 16.86 6.77
N MET A 160 7.33 16.08 7.74
CA MET A 160 6.38 15.01 7.49
C MET A 160 5.09 15.48 6.81
N PHE A 161 4.66 16.74 7.04
CA PHE A 161 3.46 17.30 6.42
C PHE A 161 3.66 17.56 4.92
N ALA A 162 4.82 18.09 4.53
CA ALA A 162 5.20 18.21 3.12
C ALA A 162 5.46 16.82 2.51
N GLY A 163 6.06 15.92 3.30
CA GLY A 163 6.25 14.52 2.96
C GLY A 163 4.93 13.82 2.62
N ALA A 164 3.86 14.04 3.39
CA ALA A 164 2.56 13.43 3.12
C ALA A 164 1.97 13.84 1.76
N ASN A 165 2.12 15.10 1.35
CA ASN A 165 1.76 15.53 -0.01
C ASN A 165 2.60 14.81 -1.08
N LYS A 166 3.90 14.66 -0.85
CA LYS A 166 4.81 13.96 -1.77
C LYS A 166 4.46 12.47 -1.89
N GLU A 167 4.37 11.75 -0.78
CA GLU A 167 4.03 10.32 -0.77
C GLU A 167 2.64 10.07 -1.40
N PHE A 168 1.69 10.99 -1.18
CA PHE A 168 0.38 10.90 -1.81
C PHE A 168 0.45 11.11 -3.33
N LYS A 169 1.28 12.05 -3.80
CA LYS A 169 1.53 12.21 -5.23
C LYS A 169 2.14 10.96 -5.85
N ASP A 170 3.11 10.35 -5.17
CA ASP A 170 3.78 9.12 -5.64
C ASP A 170 2.78 7.96 -5.78
N VAL A 171 1.82 7.85 -4.84
CA VAL A 171 0.67 6.93 -4.94
C VAL A 171 -0.20 7.22 -6.17
N LEU A 172 -0.59 8.47 -6.40
CA LEU A 172 -1.43 8.84 -7.55
C LEU A 172 -0.72 8.56 -8.88
N ASP A 173 0.57 8.84 -8.96
CA ASP A 173 1.40 8.55 -10.13
C ASP A 173 1.48 7.04 -10.39
N ALA A 174 1.67 6.22 -9.34
CA ALA A 174 1.68 4.76 -9.44
C ALA A 174 0.33 4.17 -9.88
N LEU A 175 -0.78 4.83 -9.51
CA LEU A 175 -2.13 4.48 -9.95
C LEU A 175 -2.50 5.05 -11.33
N GLY A 176 -1.70 5.97 -11.88
CA GLY A 176 -1.97 6.66 -13.13
C GLY A 176 -3.16 7.62 -13.03
N LEU A 177 -3.36 8.24 -11.86
CA LEU A 177 -4.49 9.11 -11.55
C LEU A 177 -4.10 10.59 -11.59
N PRO A 178 -4.82 11.43 -12.34
CA PRO A 178 -4.63 12.88 -12.29
C PRO A 178 -5.34 13.50 -11.07
N GLY A 179 -5.14 14.80 -10.85
CA GLY A 179 -5.91 15.58 -9.87
C GLY A 179 -5.18 15.88 -8.55
N PHE A 180 -3.89 15.53 -8.43
CA PHE A 180 -3.09 15.85 -7.24
C PHE A 180 -3.20 17.32 -6.83
N ASN A 181 -3.12 18.25 -7.78
CA ASN A 181 -3.18 19.69 -7.51
C ASN A 181 -4.51 20.14 -6.90
N ASP A 182 -5.59 19.39 -7.14
CA ASP A 182 -6.94 19.71 -6.64
C ASP A 182 -7.15 19.21 -5.21
N VAL A 183 -6.40 18.18 -4.80
CA VAL A 183 -6.58 17.51 -3.49
C VAL A 183 -5.40 17.67 -2.54
N ARG A 184 -4.24 18.14 -3.01
CA ARG A 184 -3.05 18.38 -2.16
C ARG A 184 -3.40 19.32 -1.02
N TRP A 185 -2.77 19.12 0.13
CA TRP A 185 -2.84 20.11 1.20
C TRP A 185 -2.18 21.41 0.75
N ALA A 186 -2.85 22.53 0.98
CA ALA A 186 -2.35 23.85 0.61
C ALA A 186 -1.02 24.17 1.32
N ASP A 187 -0.13 24.88 0.63
CA ASP A 187 1.21 25.21 1.16
C ASP A 187 1.14 25.99 2.48
N GLU A 188 0.11 26.84 2.62
CA GLU A 188 -0.17 27.56 3.86
C GLU A 188 -0.53 26.62 5.02
N LEU A 189 -1.34 25.58 4.76
CA LEU A 189 -1.67 24.57 5.78
C LEU A 189 -0.42 23.82 6.21
N VAL A 190 0.42 23.40 5.25
CA VAL A 190 1.69 22.71 5.52
C VAL A 190 2.61 23.59 6.36
N ALA A 191 2.76 24.87 6.01
CA ALA A 191 3.60 25.81 6.75
C ALA A 191 3.11 26.00 8.19
N ASN A 192 1.80 26.16 8.38
CA ASN A 192 1.18 26.30 9.70
C ASN A 192 1.36 25.04 10.57
N LEU A 193 1.23 23.85 9.97
CA LEU A 193 1.48 22.58 10.67
C LEU A 193 2.94 22.43 11.10
N SER A 194 3.90 22.76 10.23
CA SER A 194 5.33 22.74 10.58
C SER A 194 5.66 23.73 11.69
N ALA A 195 5.08 24.94 11.66
CA ALA A 195 5.27 25.92 12.73
C ALA A 195 4.66 25.44 14.07
N ALA A 196 3.49 24.81 14.03
CA ALA A 196 2.87 24.21 15.21
C ALA A 196 3.71 23.05 15.78
N PHE A 197 4.32 22.23 14.92
CA PHE A 197 5.25 21.18 15.34
C PHE A 197 6.44 21.75 16.11
N ASP A 198 7.07 22.80 15.58
CA ASP A 198 8.22 23.45 16.22
C ASP A 198 7.85 24.01 17.60
N LEU A 199 6.63 24.55 17.75
CA LEU A 199 6.12 25.04 19.04
C LEU A 199 5.97 23.90 20.05
N VAL A 200 5.32 22.80 19.67
CA VAL A 200 5.08 21.64 20.54
C VAL A 200 6.42 21.04 21.02
N GLN A 201 7.41 20.93 20.14
CA GLN A 201 8.74 20.43 20.53
C GLN A 201 9.43 21.35 21.55
N ARG A 202 9.34 22.67 21.36
CA ARG A 202 9.91 23.64 22.31
C ARG A 202 9.24 23.57 23.68
N GLU A 203 7.92 23.43 23.71
CA GLU A 203 7.15 23.32 24.96
C GLU A 203 7.45 22.00 25.68
N GLY A 204 7.55 20.89 24.96
CA GLY A 204 7.95 19.59 25.51
C GLY A 204 9.35 19.62 26.14
N VAL A 205 10.33 20.25 25.48
CA VAL A 205 11.69 20.42 26.01
C VAL A 205 11.69 21.25 27.29
N ARG A 206 10.92 22.35 27.34
CA ARG A 206 10.79 23.20 28.54
C ARG A 206 10.13 22.47 29.71
N ALA A 207 9.09 21.70 29.44
CA ALA A 207 8.39 20.91 30.46
C ALA A 207 9.29 19.80 31.05
N ALA A 208 10.14 19.19 30.23
CA ALA A 208 11.13 18.21 30.69
C ALA A 208 12.22 18.85 31.55
N ALA A 209 12.73 20.03 31.15
CA ALA A 209 13.75 20.76 31.90
C ALA A 209 13.26 21.29 33.27
N ALA A 210 11.95 21.55 33.43
CA ALA A 210 11.37 22.00 34.68
C ALA A 210 11.14 20.87 35.71
N LYS A 211 11.28 19.60 35.30
CA LYS A 211 11.07 18.40 36.14
C LYS A 211 12.38 17.73 36.61
N GLY A 212 13.54 18.23 36.15
CA GLY A 212 14.87 17.75 36.55
C GLY A 212 15.59 18.75 37.44
#